data_AF-A0A2G7TB78-F1
#
_entry.id   AF-A0A2G7TB78-F1
#
_cell.length_a   1.000
_cell.length_b   1.000
_cell.length_c   1.000
_cell.angle_alpha   90.00
_cell.angle_beta   90.00
_cell.angle_gamma   90.00
#
_symmetry.space_group_name_H-M   'P 1'
#
loop_
_entity.id
_entity.type
_entity.pdbx_description
1 polymer ?
#
loop_
_entity_poly.entity_id
_entity_poly.type
_entity_poly.pdbx_seq_one_letter_code
_entity_poly.pdbx_strand_id
1 'polypeptide(L)'
;MKHVEPHTFDVTAAKAQLSTLSALFATGAVRKEREQILPQFRASKDLVMAAATFFNFSPTLHAHELQLMGDFAADFAVSDNRDGESTTLLIECEGSNPNAVVKGKKSQKTTRALGNKMFEGVGQIVDWLRCIEDMRRTNLLASTLGLPQTDAVNYHGLVLVGLDDDLHEAEKQRLRWLSSQLHVGRSRIQVMTYSNFFIRLKARLT
;
A
#
# COMPACT_ATOMS: atom_id res chain seq x y z
N MET A 1 21.24 -2.17 -5.82
CA MET A 1 19.88 -1.65 -6.13
C MET A 1 18.98 -2.87 -6.18
N LYS A 2 17.86 -2.91 -5.46
CA LYS A 2 16.98 -4.08 -5.54
C LYS A 2 16.16 -3.97 -6.83
N HIS A 3 16.17 -5.04 -7.61
CA HIS A 3 15.70 -5.03 -8.99
C HIS A 3 14.19 -5.24 -9.05
N VAL A 4 13.55 -4.63 -10.05
CA VAL A 4 12.21 -5.02 -10.45
C VAL A 4 12.26 -6.43 -11.03
N GLU A 5 11.39 -7.29 -10.53
CA GLU A 5 11.32 -8.69 -10.89
C GLU A 5 10.00 -8.94 -11.64
N PRO A 6 10.04 -9.54 -12.84
CA PRO A 6 8.85 -10.13 -13.44
C PRO A 6 8.30 -11.22 -12.52
N HIS A 7 6.98 -11.27 -12.37
CA HIS A 7 6.31 -12.31 -11.61
C HIS A 7 4.97 -12.64 -12.24
N THR A 8 4.70 -13.94 -12.42
CA THR A 8 3.40 -14.41 -12.90
C THR A 8 2.50 -14.63 -11.69
N PHE A 9 1.46 -13.80 -11.57
CA PHE A 9 0.51 -13.88 -10.46
C PHE A 9 -0.17 -15.25 -10.39
N ASP A 10 -0.09 -15.90 -9.23
CA ASP A 10 -0.80 -17.13 -8.91
C ASP A 10 -1.88 -16.86 -7.85
N VAL A 11 -3.14 -16.93 -8.26
CA VAL A 11 -4.31 -16.73 -7.38
C VAL A 11 -4.38 -17.75 -6.24
N THR A 12 -3.92 -18.98 -6.46
CA THR A 12 -3.89 -20.04 -5.44
C THR A 12 -2.83 -19.72 -4.39
N ALA A 13 -1.64 -19.30 -4.83
CA ALA A 13 -0.59 -18.83 -3.94
C ALA A 13 -1.03 -17.57 -3.17
N ALA A 14 -1.68 -16.61 -3.82
CA ALA A 14 -2.23 -15.41 -3.17
C ALA A 14 -3.24 -15.77 -2.07
N LYS A 15 -4.14 -16.72 -2.32
CA LYS A 15 -5.11 -17.21 -1.32
C LYS A 15 -4.42 -17.88 -0.13
N ALA A 16 -3.40 -18.69 -0.37
CA ALA A 16 -2.62 -19.33 0.69
C ALA A 16 -1.88 -18.29 1.55
N GLN A 17 -1.16 -17.37 0.91
CA GLN A 17 -0.46 -16.27 1.55
C GLN A 17 -1.42 -15.36 2.35
N LEU A 18 -2.60 -15.05 1.80
CA LEU A 18 -3.66 -14.31 2.48
C LEU A 18 -4.11 -15.03 3.76
N SER A 19 -4.33 -16.34 3.69
CA SER A 19 -4.73 -17.14 4.84
C SER A 19 -3.67 -17.09 5.95
N THR A 20 -2.39 -17.30 5.57
CA THR A 20 -1.25 -17.26 6.50
C THR A 20 -1.11 -15.90 7.17
N LEU A 21 -1.10 -14.80 6.39
CA LEU A 21 -0.95 -13.46 6.94
C LEU A 21 -2.18 -13.03 7.75
N SER A 22 -3.39 -13.33 7.28
CA SER A 22 -4.62 -13.03 8.03
C SER A 22 -4.61 -13.70 9.41
N ALA A 23 -4.22 -14.98 9.48
CA ALA A 23 -4.09 -15.71 10.75
C ALA A 23 -3.03 -15.08 11.67
N LEU A 24 -1.91 -14.62 11.11
CA LEU A 24 -0.86 -13.94 11.86
C LEU A 24 -1.38 -12.65 12.52
N PHE A 25 -2.16 -11.84 11.79
CA PHE A 25 -2.72 -10.59 12.30
C PHE A 25 -3.96 -10.78 13.20
N ALA A 26 -4.66 -11.91 13.10
CA ALA A 26 -5.80 -12.25 13.96
C ALA A 26 -5.43 -12.44 15.44
N THR A 27 -4.15 -12.62 15.76
CA THR A 27 -3.66 -12.73 17.15
C THR A 27 -3.80 -11.44 17.96
N GLY A 28 -4.10 -10.30 17.33
CA GLY A 28 -4.21 -8.99 17.99
C GLY A 28 -2.87 -8.45 18.53
N ALA A 29 -1.77 -9.18 18.32
CA ALA A 29 -0.45 -8.77 18.78
C ALA A 29 0.02 -7.55 17.98
N VAL A 30 0.60 -6.57 18.68
CA VAL A 30 1.27 -5.43 18.05
C VAL A 30 2.45 -5.94 17.22
N ARG A 31 2.50 -5.53 15.97
CA ARG A 31 3.55 -5.88 15.01
C ARG A 31 4.31 -4.64 14.60
N LYS A 32 5.62 -4.69 14.77
CA LYS A 32 6.52 -3.68 14.25
C LYS A 32 6.72 -3.89 12.75
N GLU A 33 6.66 -2.78 12.02
CA GLU A 33 6.83 -2.71 10.57
C GLU A 33 8.04 -3.51 10.05
N ARG A 34 9.26 -3.05 10.33
CA ARG A 34 10.50 -3.61 9.78
C ARG A 34 10.81 -5.04 10.24
N GLU A 35 10.51 -5.34 11.50
CA GLU A 35 10.89 -6.61 12.12
C GLU A 35 9.89 -7.73 11.81
N GLN A 36 8.61 -7.40 11.61
CA GLN A 36 7.53 -8.40 11.61
C GLN A 36 6.55 -8.27 10.45
N ILE A 37 6.33 -7.08 9.88
CA ILE A 37 5.38 -6.89 8.78
C ILE A 37 6.08 -7.04 7.43
N LEU A 38 7.10 -6.22 7.17
CA LEU A 38 7.81 -6.22 5.88
C LEU A 38 8.38 -7.58 5.50
N PRO A 39 8.99 -8.37 6.41
CA PRO A 39 9.49 -9.70 6.06
C PRO A 39 8.38 -10.65 5.56
N GLN A 40 7.17 -10.55 6.13
CA GLN A 40 6.04 -11.40 5.77
C GLN A 40 5.44 -11.01 4.42
N PHE A 41 5.29 -9.72 4.14
CA PHE A 41 4.85 -9.22 2.84
C PHE A 41 5.88 -9.53 1.74
N ARG A 42 7.18 -9.41 2.04
CA ARG A 42 8.26 -9.79 1.11
C ARG A 42 8.23 -11.27 0.73
N ALA A 43 7.86 -12.14 1.67
CA ALA A 43 7.66 -13.57 1.41
C ALA A 43 6.34 -13.88 0.66
N SER A 44 5.43 -12.90 0.54
CA SER A 44 4.07 -13.06 0.03
C SER A 44 3.85 -12.27 -1.27
N LYS A 45 4.66 -12.54 -2.29
CA LYS A 45 4.68 -11.79 -3.55
C LYS A 45 3.29 -11.72 -4.22
N ASP A 46 2.59 -12.85 -4.33
CA ASP A 46 1.27 -12.89 -4.97
C ASP A 46 0.23 -12.10 -4.17
N LEU A 47 0.31 -12.09 -2.84
CA LEU A 47 -0.53 -11.25 -1.99
C LEU A 47 -0.28 -9.76 -2.23
N VAL A 48 0.99 -9.35 -2.33
CA VAL A 48 1.38 -7.97 -2.64
C VAL A 48 0.84 -7.58 -4.01
N MET A 49 1.00 -8.45 -5.01
CA MET A 49 0.46 -8.24 -6.36
C MET A 49 -1.07 -8.16 -6.39
N ALA A 50 -1.75 -8.97 -5.58
CA ALA A 50 -3.20 -8.93 -5.48
C ALA A 50 -3.74 -7.57 -4.98
N ALA A 51 -2.92 -6.75 -4.30
CA ALA A 51 -3.32 -5.40 -3.89
C ALA A 51 -3.69 -4.51 -5.10
N ALA A 52 -3.13 -4.76 -6.28
CA ALA A 52 -3.47 -4.06 -7.52
C ALA A 52 -4.95 -4.19 -7.91
N THR A 53 -5.64 -5.25 -7.45
CA THR A 53 -7.08 -5.43 -7.68
C THR A 53 -7.94 -4.33 -7.06
N PHE A 54 -7.43 -3.61 -6.05
CA PHE A 54 -8.12 -2.42 -5.53
C PHE A 54 -8.14 -1.26 -6.52
N PHE A 55 -7.21 -1.25 -7.48
CA PHE A 55 -6.99 -0.24 -8.51
C PHE A 55 -7.31 -0.75 -9.92
N ASN A 56 -7.96 -1.91 -10.03
CA ASN A 56 -8.48 -2.48 -11.28
C ASN A 56 -7.42 -2.73 -12.36
N PHE A 57 -6.23 -3.19 -11.97
CA PHE A 57 -5.19 -3.63 -12.92
C PHE A 57 -4.52 -4.94 -12.47
N SER A 58 -3.86 -5.60 -13.42
CA SER A 58 -3.20 -6.90 -13.22
C SER A 58 -1.69 -6.75 -13.38
N PRO A 59 -0.92 -6.72 -12.28
CA PRO A 59 0.51 -6.45 -12.33
C PRO A 59 1.27 -7.67 -12.88
N THR A 60 2.38 -7.40 -13.53
CA THR A 60 3.35 -8.40 -14.03
C THR A 60 4.76 -8.16 -13.49
N LEU A 61 4.95 -7.03 -12.80
CA LEU A 61 6.21 -6.59 -12.22
C LEU A 61 6.03 -6.34 -10.73
N HIS A 62 7.06 -6.68 -9.97
CA HIS A 62 7.11 -6.51 -8.52
C HIS A 62 8.50 -6.02 -8.09
N ALA A 63 8.53 -5.08 -7.15
CA ALA A 63 9.75 -4.61 -6.49
C ALA A 63 9.51 -4.47 -4.99
N HIS A 64 10.59 -4.66 -4.21
CA HIS A 64 10.60 -4.45 -2.77
C HIS A 64 11.72 -3.46 -2.41
N GLU A 65 11.43 -2.53 -1.50
CA GLU A 65 12.27 -1.37 -1.20
C GLU A 65 12.69 -0.65 -2.50
N LEU A 66 11.71 -0.35 -3.36
CA LEU A 66 11.94 0.31 -4.63
C LEU A 66 12.51 1.70 -4.37
N GLN A 67 13.76 1.91 -4.76
CA GLN A 67 14.41 3.20 -4.66
C GLN A 67 13.74 4.21 -5.60
N LEU A 68 13.21 5.26 -5.00
CA LEU A 68 12.60 6.39 -5.67
C LEU A 68 13.57 7.57 -5.52
N MET A 69 14.34 7.80 -6.59
CA MET A 69 15.18 9.00 -6.73
C MET A 69 16.30 9.15 -5.70
N GLY A 70 16.79 8.04 -5.16
CA GLY A 70 17.96 8.00 -4.28
C GLY A 70 17.69 8.43 -2.83
N ASP A 71 16.61 9.19 -2.59
CA ASP A 71 16.25 9.71 -1.26
C ASP A 71 15.07 8.97 -0.61
N PHE A 72 14.25 8.28 -1.40
CA PHE A 72 13.07 7.57 -0.92
C PHE A 72 13.11 6.10 -1.31
N ALA A 73 12.39 5.26 -0.55
CA ALA A 73 12.17 3.87 -0.91
C ALA A 73 10.73 3.48 -0.58
N ALA A 74 9.99 3.01 -1.58
CA ALA A 74 8.69 2.40 -1.33
C ALA A 74 8.88 0.97 -0.84
N ASP A 75 8.17 0.56 0.22
CA ASP A 75 8.24 -0.81 0.73
C ASP A 75 8.00 -1.84 -0.37
N PHE A 76 6.96 -1.61 -1.17
CA PHE A 76 6.68 -2.40 -2.37
C PHE A 76 6.19 -1.54 -3.52
N ALA A 77 6.45 -2.02 -4.73
CA ALA A 77 5.82 -1.51 -5.93
C ALA A 77 5.38 -2.66 -6.82
N VAL A 78 4.19 -2.54 -7.40
CA VAL A 78 3.70 -3.48 -8.40
C VAL A 78 3.19 -2.72 -9.61
N SER A 79 3.54 -3.21 -10.80
CA SER A 79 3.21 -2.54 -12.05
C SER A 79 2.68 -3.54 -13.07
N ASP A 80 1.75 -3.12 -13.90
CA ASP A 80 1.53 -3.80 -15.17
C ASP A 80 2.53 -3.28 -16.21
N ASN A 81 2.88 -4.14 -17.16
CA ASN A 81 3.69 -3.77 -18.30
C ASN A 81 2.85 -3.99 -19.56
N ARG A 82 1.95 -3.04 -19.83
CA ARG A 82 1.07 -3.02 -21.01
C ARG A 82 1.49 -1.90 -21.95
N ASP A 83 1.45 -2.20 -23.25
CA ASP A 83 1.63 -1.18 -24.29
C ASP A 83 0.53 -0.11 -24.16
N GLY A 84 0.93 1.17 -24.25
CA GLY A 84 0.02 2.32 -24.15
C GLY A 84 -0.03 2.93 -22.75
N GLU A 85 -0.81 2.34 -21.84
CA GLU A 85 -1.05 2.88 -20.49
C GLU A 85 -0.66 1.87 -19.40
N SER A 86 0.53 2.04 -18.83
CA SER A 86 0.96 1.24 -17.67
C SER A 86 0.44 1.86 -16.37
N THR A 87 0.20 1.04 -15.35
CA THR A 87 -0.21 1.46 -14.01
C THR A 87 0.72 0.86 -12.97
N THR A 88 1.18 1.68 -12.04
CA THR A 88 2.03 1.31 -10.90
C THR A 88 1.34 1.65 -9.60
N LEU A 89 1.30 0.69 -8.68
CA LEU A 89 0.90 0.88 -7.30
C LEU A 89 2.14 0.89 -6.41
N LEU A 90 2.34 1.99 -5.68
CA LEU A 90 3.31 2.12 -4.61
C LEU A 90 2.62 1.77 -3.29
N ILE A 91 3.23 0.92 -2.47
CA ILE A 91 2.66 0.42 -1.23
C ILE A 91 3.59 0.81 -0.09
N GLU A 92 3.03 1.42 0.95
CA GLU A 92 3.69 1.75 2.21
C GLU A 92 3.01 0.98 3.35
N CYS A 93 3.82 0.34 4.19
CA CYS A 93 3.37 -0.38 5.37
C CYS A 93 3.82 0.35 6.63
N GLU A 94 2.91 0.51 7.59
CA GLU A 94 3.19 1.08 8.90
C GLU A 94 2.90 0.07 10.00
N GLY A 95 3.44 0.30 11.21
CA GLY A 95 3.23 -0.58 12.35
C GLY A 95 1.75 -0.78 12.73
N SER A 96 1.45 -1.90 13.38
CA SER A 96 0.08 -2.26 13.80
C SER A 96 -0.30 -1.74 15.20
N ASN A 97 0.31 -0.64 15.64
CA ASN A 97 0.14 -0.13 17.00
C ASN A 97 -1.29 0.41 17.24
N PRO A 98 -1.86 0.30 18.45
CA PRO A 98 -3.23 0.75 18.75
C PRO A 98 -3.53 2.23 18.50
N ASN A 99 -2.49 3.05 18.36
CA ASN A 99 -2.60 4.48 18.10
C ASN A 99 -2.19 4.88 16.67
N ALA A 100 -1.96 3.90 15.79
CA ALA A 100 -1.43 4.14 14.45
C ALA A 100 -2.45 4.86 13.55
N VAL A 101 -3.71 4.44 13.62
CA VAL A 101 -4.81 4.98 12.79
C VAL A 101 -5.55 6.13 13.49
N VAL A 102 -5.80 6.00 14.79
CA VAL A 102 -6.43 7.02 15.63
C VAL A 102 -5.66 7.14 16.93
N LYS A 103 -5.51 8.36 17.46
CA LYS A 103 -4.86 8.62 18.74
C LYS A 103 -5.75 8.17 19.89
N GLY A 104 -5.16 7.70 20.99
CA GLY A 104 -5.87 7.42 22.23
C GLY A 104 -6.74 8.59 22.72
N LYS A 105 -7.78 8.29 23.51
CA LYS A 105 -8.70 9.30 24.03
C LYS A 105 -7.96 10.33 24.88
N LYS A 106 -8.11 11.61 24.56
CA LYS A 106 -7.84 12.71 25.49
C LYS A 106 -9.14 13.01 26.22
N SER A 107 -9.07 13.23 27.53
CA SER A 107 -10.19 13.22 28.51
C SER A 107 -11.42 14.09 28.22
N GLN A 108 -11.41 14.95 27.20
CA GLN A 108 -12.51 15.87 26.90
C GLN A 108 -13.06 15.79 25.46
N LYS A 109 -12.51 14.96 24.57
CA LYS A 109 -13.02 14.82 23.19
C LYS A 109 -13.69 13.48 22.97
N THR A 110 -14.93 13.51 22.49
CA THR A 110 -15.70 12.31 22.12
C THR A 110 -15.13 11.63 20.88
N THR A 111 -14.64 12.41 19.90
CA THR A 111 -13.98 11.90 18.69
C THR A 111 -12.46 11.81 18.88
N ARG A 112 -11.88 10.63 18.65
CA ARG A 112 -10.43 10.46 18.62
C ARG A 112 -9.82 11.16 17.40
N ALA A 113 -8.68 11.81 17.60
CA ALA A 113 -7.92 12.39 16.50
C ALA A 113 -7.30 11.29 15.63
N LEU A 114 -7.01 11.57 14.36
CA LEU A 114 -6.29 10.63 13.51
C LEU A 114 -4.84 10.45 14.00
N GLY A 115 -4.33 9.23 13.86
CA GLY A 115 -3.01 8.81 14.31
C GLY A 115 -1.88 9.38 13.45
N ASN A 116 -0.72 9.61 14.05
CA ASN A 116 0.43 10.15 13.33
C ASN A 116 0.94 9.18 12.26
N LYS A 117 1.00 7.88 12.57
CA LYS A 117 1.51 6.87 11.63
C LYS A 117 0.74 6.79 10.33
N MET A 118 -0.58 6.89 10.40
CA MET A 118 -1.38 6.97 9.18
C MET A 118 -1.06 8.21 8.34
N PHE A 119 -0.85 9.37 8.96
CA PHE A 119 -0.44 10.57 8.22
C PHE A 119 1.00 10.52 7.73
N GLU A 120 1.92 9.89 8.47
CA GLU A 120 3.29 9.65 8.03
C GLU A 120 3.30 8.82 6.75
N GLY A 121 2.66 7.65 6.73
CA GLY A 121 2.57 6.83 5.52
C GLY A 121 1.88 7.52 4.34
N VAL A 122 0.81 8.29 4.58
CA VAL A 122 0.20 9.12 3.53
C VAL A 122 1.16 10.20 3.03
N GLY A 123 1.86 10.88 3.93
CA GLY A 123 2.85 11.90 3.60
C GLY A 123 3.97 11.35 2.72
N GLN A 124 4.50 10.18 3.05
CA GLN A 124 5.51 9.50 2.24
C GLN A 124 5.01 9.25 0.81
N ILE A 125 3.80 8.69 0.65
CA ILE A 125 3.19 8.47 -0.67
C ILE A 125 3.01 9.79 -1.42
N VAL A 126 2.56 10.86 -0.75
CA VAL A 126 2.41 12.19 -1.36
C VAL A 126 3.77 12.71 -1.85
N ASP A 127 4.82 12.58 -1.04
CA ASP A 127 6.17 12.99 -1.41
C ASP A 127 6.69 12.22 -2.62
N TRP A 128 6.46 10.90 -2.65
CA TRP A 128 6.81 10.06 -3.79
C TRP A 128 6.08 10.50 -5.05
N LEU A 129 4.76 10.69 -4.97
CA LEU A 129 3.93 11.11 -6.11
C LEU A 129 4.31 12.51 -6.61
N ARG A 130 4.63 13.44 -5.70
CA ARG A 130 5.15 14.77 -6.06
C ARG A 130 6.45 14.65 -6.84
N CYS A 131 7.40 13.87 -6.34
CA CYS A 131 8.68 13.67 -7.02
C CYS A 131 8.45 13.04 -8.42
N ILE A 132 7.59 12.04 -8.52
CA ILE A 132 7.24 11.38 -9.79
C ILE A 132 6.65 12.36 -10.79
N GLU A 133 5.79 13.28 -10.34
CA GLU A 133 5.21 14.32 -11.19
C GLU A 133 6.28 15.27 -11.71
N ASP A 134 7.18 15.75 -10.84
CA ASP A 134 8.26 16.67 -11.20
C ASP A 134 9.18 16.10 -12.30
N MET A 135 9.38 14.77 -12.30
CA MET A 135 10.26 14.10 -13.26
C MET A 135 9.53 13.32 -14.34
N ARG A 136 8.22 13.51 -14.50
CA ARG A 136 7.43 12.74 -15.47
C ARG A 136 8.06 12.73 -16.87
N ARG A 137 8.63 13.87 -17.29
CA ARG A 137 9.29 14.06 -18.59
C ARG A 137 10.65 13.38 -18.73
N THR A 138 11.24 12.87 -17.65
CA THR A 138 12.57 12.26 -17.66
C THR A 138 12.55 10.76 -17.96
N ASN A 139 11.37 10.12 -17.90
CA ASN A 139 11.19 8.67 -17.98
C ASN A 139 12.02 7.84 -16.98
N LEU A 140 12.65 8.47 -15.98
CA LEU A 140 13.60 7.80 -15.08
C LEU A 140 12.93 6.67 -14.29
N LEU A 141 11.76 6.94 -13.70
CA LEU A 141 11.04 5.91 -12.93
C LEU A 141 10.50 4.79 -13.83
N ALA A 142 10.00 5.12 -15.03
CA ALA A 142 9.58 4.11 -15.99
C ALA A 142 10.76 3.18 -16.35
N SER A 143 11.95 3.76 -16.58
CA SER A 143 13.17 2.99 -16.81
C SER A 143 13.57 2.13 -15.61
N THR A 144 13.50 2.66 -14.39
CA THR A 144 13.78 1.89 -13.17
C THR A 144 12.83 0.71 -13.03
N LEU A 145 11.56 0.88 -13.41
CA LEU A 145 10.54 -0.15 -13.36
C LEU A 145 10.57 -1.09 -14.58
N GLY A 146 11.39 -0.83 -15.61
CA GLY A 146 11.35 -1.59 -16.87
C GLY A 146 10.06 -1.40 -17.67
N LEU A 147 9.38 -0.27 -17.50
CA LEU A 147 8.15 0.11 -18.20
C LEU A 147 8.46 0.84 -19.51
N PRO A 148 7.47 0.90 -20.44
CA PRO A 148 7.59 1.74 -21.63
C PRO A 148 7.90 3.19 -21.26
N GLN A 149 8.83 3.82 -22.00
CA GLN A 149 9.23 5.20 -21.76
C GLN A 149 8.19 6.18 -22.33
N THR A 150 7.04 6.28 -21.66
CA THR A 150 5.93 7.15 -22.05
C THR A 150 5.41 7.95 -20.84
N ASP A 151 4.83 9.13 -21.08
CA ASP A 151 4.15 9.93 -20.06
C ASP A 151 2.83 9.30 -19.55
N ALA A 152 2.45 8.14 -20.11
CA ALA A 152 1.18 7.47 -19.88
C ALA A 152 1.19 6.52 -18.67
N VAL A 153 2.25 6.50 -17.86
CA VAL A 153 2.28 5.68 -16.63
C VAL A 153 1.46 6.34 -15.51
N ASN A 154 0.42 5.66 -15.07
CA ASN A 154 -0.39 6.05 -13.92
C ASN A 154 0.25 5.53 -12.62
N TYR A 155 0.36 6.39 -11.61
CA TYR A 155 0.91 6.03 -10.31
C TYR A 155 -0.16 6.17 -9.23
N HIS A 156 -0.25 5.20 -8.35
CA HIS A 156 -1.20 5.18 -7.24
C HIS A 156 -0.51 4.77 -5.94
N GLY A 157 -1.15 5.08 -4.81
CA GLY A 157 -0.62 4.78 -3.49
C GLY A 157 -1.55 3.90 -2.67
N LEU A 158 -0.98 3.00 -1.87
CA LEU A 158 -1.68 2.25 -0.84
C LEU A 158 -0.89 2.35 0.46
N VAL A 159 -1.56 2.77 1.54
CA VAL A 159 -1.03 2.76 2.90
C VAL A 159 -1.75 1.67 3.70
N LEU A 160 -0.98 0.74 4.26
CA LEU A 160 -1.46 -0.28 5.19
C LEU A 160 -1.01 0.07 6.61
N VAL A 161 -1.94 0.26 7.54
CA VAL A 161 -1.63 0.79 8.87
C VAL A 161 -2.61 0.33 9.94
N GLY A 162 -2.11 -0.17 11.07
CA GLY A 162 -2.95 -0.54 12.22
C GLY A 162 -3.92 -1.71 11.97
N LEU A 163 -4.75 -1.98 12.99
CA LEU A 163 -5.77 -3.02 12.98
C LEU A 163 -7.16 -2.42 13.19
N ASP A 164 -8.19 -3.15 12.74
CA ASP A 164 -9.59 -2.74 12.98
C ASP A 164 -10.00 -2.86 14.45
N ASP A 165 -9.33 -3.72 15.22
CA ASP A 165 -9.63 -3.97 16.65
C ASP A 165 -9.48 -2.70 17.50
N ASP A 166 -8.64 -1.78 17.04
CA ASP A 166 -8.39 -0.50 17.70
C ASP A 166 -9.41 0.58 17.32
N LEU A 167 -10.36 0.28 16.43
CA LEU A 167 -11.30 1.22 15.83
C LEU A 167 -12.75 0.87 16.15
N HIS A 168 -13.52 1.87 16.56
CA HIS A 168 -14.97 1.78 16.59
C HIS A 168 -15.54 2.00 15.18
N GLU A 169 -16.78 1.59 14.94
CA GLU A 169 -17.39 1.66 13.61
C GLU A 169 -17.40 3.08 13.01
N ALA A 170 -17.62 4.11 13.83
CA ALA A 170 -17.56 5.51 13.37
C ALA A 170 -16.16 5.89 12.85
N GLU A 171 -15.09 5.33 13.42
CA GLU A 171 -13.72 5.61 12.99
C GLU A 171 -13.36 4.82 11.74
N LYS A 172 -13.85 3.58 11.61
CA LYS A 172 -13.75 2.82 10.37
C LYS A 172 -14.48 3.52 9.22
N GLN A 173 -15.67 4.08 9.48
CA GLN A 173 -16.40 4.90 8.51
C GLN A 173 -15.61 6.14 8.13
N ARG A 174 -15.05 6.86 9.11
CA ARG A 174 -14.21 8.04 8.87
C ARG A 174 -12.97 7.70 8.05
N LEU A 175 -12.30 6.57 8.32
CA LEU A 175 -11.14 6.13 7.56
C LEU A 175 -11.51 5.80 6.10
N ARG A 176 -12.62 5.07 5.89
CA ARG A 176 -13.13 4.79 4.54
C ARG A 176 -13.47 6.06 3.77
N TRP A 177 -14.11 7.02 4.42
CA TRP A 177 -14.40 8.33 3.83
C TRP A 177 -13.11 9.06 3.48
N LEU A 178 -12.16 9.18 4.42
CA LEU A 178 -10.87 9.82 4.16
C LEU A 178 -10.16 9.18 2.96
N SER A 179 -10.05 7.85 2.96
CA SER A 179 -9.43 7.08 1.87
C SER A 179 -10.13 7.27 0.52
N SER A 180 -11.44 7.60 0.48
CA SER A 180 -12.13 7.88 -0.80
C SER A 180 -11.90 9.29 -1.30
N GLN A 181 -11.46 10.21 -0.44
CA GLN A 181 -11.17 11.60 -0.79
C GLN A 181 -9.69 11.84 -1.14
N LEU A 182 -8.77 10.97 -0.73
CA LEU A 182 -7.33 11.18 -0.91
C LEU A 182 -6.87 10.97 -2.37
N HIS A 183 -6.50 12.09 -3.00
CA HIS A 183 -5.93 12.15 -4.33
C HIS A 183 -4.79 13.18 -4.39
N VAL A 184 -3.80 12.93 -5.25
CA VAL A 184 -2.75 13.86 -5.63
C VAL A 184 -2.73 13.93 -7.16
N GLY A 185 -3.26 15.01 -7.73
CA GLY A 185 -3.47 15.09 -9.18
C GLY A 185 -4.36 13.94 -9.68
N ARG A 186 -3.84 13.13 -10.63
CA ARG A 186 -4.53 11.93 -11.15
C ARG A 186 -4.36 10.68 -10.27
N SER A 187 -3.55 10.76 -9.23
CA SER A 187 -3.15 9.62 -8.42
C SER A 187 -4.08 9.44 -7.24
N ARG A 188 -4.68 8.25 -7.10
CA ARG A 188 -5.48 7.90 -5.92
C ARG A 188 -4.60 7.30 -4.83
N ILE A 189 -4.85 7.67 -3.57
CA ILE A 189 -4.22 7.06 -2.40
C ILE A 189 -5.31 6.33 -1.60
N GLN A 190 -5.16 5.01 -1.42
CA GLN A 190 -6.00 4.26 -0.50
C GLN A 190 -5.29 4.07 0.84
N VAL A 191 -6.05 4.18 1.93
CA VAL A 191 -5.56 3.95 3.30
C VAL A 191 -6.44 2.90 3.96
N MET A 192 -5.82 1.84 4.46
CA MET A 192 -6.53 0.68 4.98
C MET A 192 -5.83 0.12 6.22
N THR A 193 -6.59 -0.46 7.13
CA THR A 193 -6.01 -1.34 8.16
C THR A 193 -5.64 -2.68 7.55
N TYR A 194 -4.73 -3.41 8.20
CA TYR A 194 -4.40 -4.78 7.76
C TYR A 194 -5.63 -5.68 7.78
N SER A 195 -6.46 -5.58 8.83
CA SER A 195 -7.72 -6.32 8.95
C SER A 195 -8.64 -6.06 7.74
N ASN A 196 -8.83 -4.79 7.39
CA ASN A 196 -9.69 -4.41 6.27
C ASN A 196 -9.09 -4.84 4.91
N PHE A 197 -7.78 -4.74 4.76
CA PHE A 197 -7.04 -5.22 3.60
C PHE A 197 -7.28 -6.71 3.37
N PHE A 198 -7.08 -7.56 4.38
CA PHE A 198 -7.29 -9.00 4.25
C PHE A 198 -8.75 -9.37 3.95
N ILE A 199 -9.71 -8.74 4.63
CA ILE A 199 -11.14 -8.98 4.40
C ILE A 199 -11.53 -8.63 2.96
N ARG A 200 -11.15 -7.44 2.49
CA ARG A 200 -11.52 -6.99 1.14
C ARG A 200 -10.78 -7.76 0.07
N LEU A 201 -9.52 -8.12 0.30
CA LEU A 201 -8.76 -8.92 -0.66
C LEU A 201 -9.32 -10.33 -0.79
N LYS A 202 -9.75 -10.94 0.32
CA LYS A 202 -10.45 -12.24 0.29
C LYS A 202 -11.65 -12.22 -0.66
N ALA A 203 -12.47 -11.17 -0.59
CA ALA A 203 -13.64 -11.00 -1.45
C ALA A 203 -13.30 -10.72 -2.93
N ARG A 204 -12.06 -10.32 -3.24
CA ARG A 204 -11.59 -10.10 -4.62
C ARG A 204 -10.92 -11.32 -5.23
N LEU A 205 -10.45 -12.24 -4.41
CA LEU A 205 -9.80 -13.48 -4.85
C LEU A 205 -10.79 -14.64 -4.99
N THR A 206 -11.99 -14.54 -4.43
CA THR A 206 -13.10 -15.51 -4.62
C THR A 206 -13.64 -15.44 -6.03
#